data_AF-A0A2L2Z259-F1
#
_entry.id   AF-A0A2L2Z259-F1
#
_cell.length_a   1.000
_cell.length_b   1.000
_cell.length_c   1.000
_cell.angle_alpha   90.00
_cell.angle_beta   90.00
_cell.angle_gamma   90.00
#
_symmetry.space_group_name_H-M   'P 1'
#
loop_
_entity.id
_entity.type
_entity.pdbx_description
1 polymer ?
#
loop_
_entity_poly.entity_id
_entity_poly.type
_entity_poly.pdbx_seq_one_letter_code
_entity_poly.pdbx_strand_id
1 'polypeptide(L)' 'RPDLVDYRSCLKRTARDNLDSAFTIAERELNVTKLLDPEDVDTPEPDEKSLITYISSLYDVFPRPP' A
#
# COMPACT_ATOMS: atom_id res chain seq x y z
N ARG A 1 10.23 -1.98 7.52
CA ARG A 1 10.90 -2.59 6.35
C ARG A 1 11.35 -1.50 5.37
N PRO A 2 12.39 -0.72 5.71
CA PRO A 2 12.92 0.32 4.82
C PRO A 2 13.66 -0.24 3.60
N ASP A 3 13.98 -1.54 3.64
CA ASP A 3 14.63 -2.33 2.59
C ASP A 3 13.74 -2.59 1.36
N LEU A 4 12.42 -2.54 1.52
CA LEU A 4 11.47 -2.93 0.47
C LEU A 4 11.09 -1.79 -0.49
N VAL A 5 11.29 -0.54 -0.09
CA VAL A 5 10.80 0.63 -0.84
C VAL A 5 11.90 1.67 -0.96
N ASP A 6 12.31 1.98 -2.19
CA ASP A 6 13.15 3.14 -2.46
C ASP A 6 12.30 4.41 -2.52
N TYR A 7 12.20 5.09 -1.37
CA TYR A 7 11.43 6.31 -1.24
C TYR A 7 11.87 7.44 -2.18
N ARG A 8 13.16 7.49 -2.57
CA ARG A 8 13.64 8.53 -3.50
C ARG A 8 13.09 8.32 -4.90
N SER A 9 12.90 7.07 -5.30
CA SER A 9 12.26 6.73 -6.58
C SER A 9 10.77 7.07 -6.57
N CYS A 10 10.07 6.84 -5.44
CA CYS A 10 8.64 7.11 -5.32
C CYS A 10 8.28 8.58 -5.55
N LEU A 11 9.13 9.51 -5.09
CA LEU A 11 8.92 10.95 -5.27
C LEU A 11 8.90 11.39 -6.75
N LYS A 12 9.40 10.56 -7.67
CA LYS A 12 9.44 10.87 -9.12
C LYS A 12 8.37 10.13 -9.93
N ARG A 13 7.59 9.25 -9.30
CA ARG A 13 6.58 8.39 -9.93
C ARG A 13 5.19 8.97 -9.71
N THR A 14 4.23 8.54 -10.53
CA THR A 14 2.83 8.92 -10.33
C THR A 14 2.26 8.27 -9.07
N ALA A 15 1.15 8.81 -8.55
CA ALA A 15 0.44 8.19 -7.42
C ALA A 15 0.01 6.75 -7.76
N ARG A 16 -0.55 6.51 -8.95
CA ARG A 16 -0.92 5.16 -9.43
C ARG A 16 0.27 4.19 -9.46
N ASP A 17 1.41 4.61 -10.00
CA ASP A 17 2.61 3.74 -10.05
C ASP A 17 3.11 3.39 -8.65
N ASN A 18 3.05 4.36 -7.73
CA ASN A 18 3.44 4.15 -6.34
C ASN A 18 2.48 3.20 -5.63
N LEU A 19 1.17 3.36 -5.83
CA LEU A 19 0.13 2.50 -5.28
C LEU A 19 0.27 1.06 -5.80
N ASP A 20 0.42 0.89 -7.12
CA ASP A 20 0.59 -0.43 -7.71
C ASP A 20 1.85 -1.14 -7.20
N SER A 21 2.96 -0.40 -7.13
CA SER A 21 4.21 -0.91 -6.55
C SER A 21 4.04 -1.29 -5.08
N ALA A 22 3.36 -0.45 -4.28
CA ALA A 22 3.14 -0.72 -2.86
C ALA A 22 2.27 -1.95 -2.64
N PHE A 23 1.19 -2.11 -3.41
CA PHE A 23 0.31 -3.27 -3.34
C PHE A 23 1.03 -4.56 -3.76
N THR A 24 1.82 -4.50 -4.84
CA THR A 24 2.62 -5.63 -5.32
C THR A 24 3.67 -6.06 -4.29
N ILE A 25 4.34 -5.10 -3.65
CA ILE A 25 5.32 -5.39 -2.59
C ILE A 25 4.63 -5.99 -1.37
N ALA A 26 3.49 -5.44 -0.95
CA ALA A 26 2.73 -5.96 0.19
C ALA A 26 2.28 -7.42 -0.03
N GLU A 27 1.79 -7.74 -1.22
CA GLU A 27 1.40 -9.11 -1.57
C GLU A 27 2.58 -10.07 -1.56
N ARG A 28 3.68 -9.71 -2.23
CA ARG A 28 4.83 -10.61 -2.40
C ARG A 28 5.67 -10.78 -1.15
N GLU A 29 5.89 -9.70 -0.41
CA GLU A 29 6.88 -9.66 0.68
C GLU A 29 6.24 -9.75 2.06
N LEU A 30 4.96 -9.39 2.18
CA LEU A 30 4.22 -9.37 3.45
C LEU A 30 3.00 -10.29 3.43
N ASN A 31 2.71 -10.95 2.30
CA ASN A 31 1.58 -11.85 2.11
C ASN A 31 0.22 -11.20 2.41
N VAL A 32 0.09 -9.90 2.10
CA VAL A 32 -1.15 -9.13 2.24
C VAL A 32 -1.87 -9.09 0.90
N THR A 33 -3.09 -9.63 0.84
CA THR A 33 -3.91 -9.65 -0.38
C THR A 33 -4.15 -8.23 -0.92
N LYS A 34 -3.95 -8.04 -2.23
CA LYS A 34 -4.29 -6.80 -2.94
C LYS A 34 -5.81 -6.63 -3.02
N LEU A 35 -6.38 -5.83 -2.11
CA LEU A 35 -7.82 -5.57 -2.03
C LEU A 35 -8.26 -4.29 -2.75
N LEU A 36 -7.30 -3.47 -3.17
CA LEU A 36 -7.54 -2.15 -3.74
C LEU A 36 -6.90 -2.05 -5.11
N ASP A 37 -7.60 -1.43 -6.05
CA ASP A 37 -7.05 -1.03 -7.32
C ASP A 37 -6.50 0.40 -7.24
N PRO A 38 -5.31 0.68 -7.83
CA PRO A 38 -4.69 2.01 -7.78
C PRO A 38 -5.60 3.14 -8.29
N GLU A 39 -6.48 2.85 -9.23
CA GLU A 39 -7.43 3.80 -9.82
C GLU A 39 -8.58 4.19 -8.88
N ASP A 40 -9.02 3.28 -8.02
CA ASP A 40 -10.05 3.54 -7.01
C ASP A 40 -9.50 4.31 -5.80
N VAL A 41 -8.18 4.35 -5.66
CA VAL A 41 -7.48 5.09 -4.61
C VAL A 41 -6.97 6.45 -5.11
N ASP A 42 -6.48 6.54 -6.34
CA ASP A 42 -6.05 7.80 -6.98
C ASP A 42 -7.25 8.57 -7.57
N THR A 43 -8.20 8.91 -6.70
CA THR A 43 -9.44 9.65 -6.99
C THR A 43 -9.66 10.72 -5.91
N PRO A 44 -10.42 11.81 -6.19
CA PRO A 44 -10.68 12.84 -5.18
C PRO A 44 -11.39 12.35 -3.92
N GLU A 45 -12.19 11.29 -4.03
CA GLU A 45 -12.99 10.72 -2.93
C GLU A 45 -12.87 9.19 -2.91
N PRO A 46 -11.77 8.64 -2.37
CA PRO A 46 -11.60 7.19 -2.26
C PRO A 46 -12.49 6.61 -1.15
N ASP A 47 -12.87 5.33 -1.25
CA ASP A 47 -13.72 4.68 -0.25
C ASP A 47 -12.96 4.46 1.07
N GLU A 48 -13.36 5.19 2.11
CA GLU A 48 -12.71 5.18 3.43
C GLU A 48 -12.73 3.78 4.08
N LYS A 49 -13.82 3.02 3.93
CA LYS A 49 -13.96 1.69 4.55
C LYS A 49 -12.99 0.69 3.92
N SER A 50 -12.83 0.74 2.60
CA SER A 50 -11.90 -0.10 1.86
C SER A 50 -10.46 0.25 2.23
N LEU A 51 -10.13 1.54 2.32
CA LEU A 51 -8.81 1.99 2.79
C LEU A 51 -8.51 1.52 4.22
N ILE A 52 -9.45 1.68 5.16
CA ILE A 52 -9.29 1.22 6.55
C ILE A 52 -9.05 -0.29 6.58
N THR A 53 -9.82 -1.07 5.82
CA THR A 53 -9.70 -2.53 5.77
C THR A 53 -8.31 -2.93 5.29
N TYR A 54 -7.83 -2.32 4.22
CA TYR A 54 -6.51 -2.63 3.65
C TYR A 54 -5.35 -2.15 4.55
N ILE A 55 -5.46 -0.98 5.16
CA ILE A 55 -4.45 -0.49 6.11
C ILE A 55 -4.43 -1.37 7.38
N SER A 56 -5.58 -1.88 7.81
CA SER A 56 -5.67 -2.80 8.94
C SER A 56 -4.98 -4.14 8.65
N SER A 57 -5.17 -4.70 7.45
CA SER A 57 -4.47 -5.94 7.06
C SER A 57 -2.94 -5.75 6.97
N LEU A 58 -2.49 -4.56 6.54
CA LEU A 58 -1.08 -4.19 6.62
C LEU A 58 -0.59 -4.07 8.08
N TYR A 59 -1.39 -3.48 8.97
CA TYR A 59 -1.03 -3.36 10.38
C TYR A 59 -0.87 -4.74 11.05
N ASP A 60 -1.74 -5.70 10.73
CA ASP A 60 -1.72 -7.05 11.31
C ASP A 60 -0.44 -7.84 10.99
N VAL A 61 0.22 -7.55 9.87
CA VAL A 61 1.49 -8.20 9.48
C VAL A 61 2.74 -7.51 10.03
N PHE A 62 2.61 -6.28 10.55
CA PHE A 62 3.72 -5.62 11.23
C PHE A 62 3.68 -5.92 12.73
N PRO A 63 4.83 -6.26 13.34
CA PRO A 63 4.89 -6.49 14.78
C PRO A 63 4.50 -5.20 15.51
N ARG A 64 3.62 -5.32 16.51
CA ARG A 64 3.26 -4.18 17.36
C ARG A 64 4.55 -3.61 17.97
N PRO A 65 4.76 -2.28 17.92
CA PRO A 65 5.86 -1.69 18.67
C PRO A 65 5.72 -2.06 20.16
N PRO A 66 6.84 -2.32 20.85
CA PRO A 66 6.84 -2.69 22.26
C PRO A 66 6.20 -1.61 23.15
#